data_AF-A0A947IN57-F1
#
_entry.id   AF-A0A947IN57-F1
#
_cell.length_a   1.000
_cell.length_b   1.000
_cell.length_c   1.000
_cell.angle_alpha   90.00
_cell.angle_beta   90.00
_cell.angle_gamma   90.00
#
_symmetry.space_group_name_H-M   'P 1'
#
loop_
_entity.id
_entity.type
_entity.pdbx_description
1 polymer ?
#
loop_
_entity_poly.entity_id
_entity_poly.type
_entity_poly.pdbx_seq_one_letter_code
_entity_poly.pdbx_strand_id
1 'polypeptide(L)'
;YDFTQAIMRFNGEMNTKFTRNLSLNIKVRALFDPEVNAGFDAMEVQNDQGGIAGGGGDRYADTGGVDFYQAKGRNGKNINPFEIAGRDYMLDFPTFILNYKTGKYDFRFGNQQIAWGQAVFFRTLDVANGLDLRRHLILDRAIEEYEDERTPKLAFRATMQATSSITADAFVGKFQPDVLPNPNSQFNVIPSQFYRPLDNYYSGDYDSKLDFGIRFKADYGNFGWQAMAVSRYNSLGVFKWAESGINKGLTPFGGTVGAIVETAYSAKPKCSGAQNPYDNFCRRYDSVGEALSHSPFTVGPGGVYSDKEWFSTASSVRLDGLEALNTAIAEFEGLRDVFASPAANATEAAALLNTFFIGAGGSIRGNVQRDYYREQVFGLGGSYVNETEDIDSFWNQVIVNVEVQYTPERVYTSPGLARDGITSDEYIFTAVAEKWHRWSETFPSAYLVAQYMHRSESDLVGLHLSGYGGNVGNTDYKRSDGISGADYLVFAGFQPWPNKKFVAEWAFLYDIRGGILAQPLIKWNPGSGLSVDLFYNYLKSNIRGDSADTLTRSLDHIQEVGIRIGYQL
;
A
#
# COMPACT_ATOMS: atom_id res chain seq x y z
N TYR A 1 17.70 22.59 -1.59
CA TYR A 1 16.77 21.81 -0.77
C TYR A 1 15.40 22.29 -1.15
N ASP A 2 14.69 21.50 -1.93
CA ASP A 2 13.33 21.85 -2.36
C ASP A 2 12.36 21.26 -1.34
N PHE A 3 11.30 22.01 -1.02
CA PHE A 3 10.21 21.47 -0.22
C PHE A 3 9.55 20.36 -1.03
N THR A 4 9.59 19.14 -0.52
CA THR A 4 8.89 18.02 -1.13
C THR A 4 7.41 18.16 -0.78
N GLN A 5 7.03 18.08 0.49
CA GLN A 5 5.63 18.12 0.90
C GLN A 5 5.35 19.23 1.93
N ALA A 6 4.16 19.82 1.88
CA ALA A 6 3.64 20.65 2.97
C ALA A 6 2.18 20.30 3.24
N ILE A 7 1.84 19.95 4.49
CA ILE A 7 0.46 19.61 4.85
C ILE A 7 0.00 20.52 5.99
N MET A 8 -1.07 21.25 5.77
CA MET A 8 -1.85 21.88 6.83
C MET A 8 -2.90 20.89 7.32
N ARG A 9 -2.88 20.59 8.62
CA ARG A 9 -3.80 19.65 9.25
C ARG A 9 -4.60 20.33 10.36
N PHE A 10 -5.91 20.23 10.29
CA PHE A 10 -6.83 20.58 11.37
C PHE A 10 -7.48 19.30 11.90
N ASN A 11 -7.50 19.15 13.23
CA ASN A 11 -8.25 18.10 13.91
C ASN A 11 -9.17 18.74 14.95
N GLY A 12 -10.43 18.34 14.96
CA GLY A 12 -11.38 18.70 16.00
C GLY A 12 -12.00 17.44 16.59
N GLU A 13 -12.11 17.35 17.90
CA GLU A 13 -12.77 16.23 18.58
C GLU A 13 -13.85 16.73 19.54
N MET A 14 -15.00 16.07 19.51
CA MET A 14 -16.12 16.29 20.40
C MET A 14 -16.50 14.98 21.09
N ASN A 15 -16.60 15.05 22.42
CA ASN A 15 -17.03 13.96 23.27
C ASN A 15 -18.27 14.37 24.06
N THR A 16 -19.43 13.82 23.71
CA THR A 16 -20.72 14.15 24.34
C THR A 16 -21.29 12.93 25.06
N LYS A 17 -21.61 13.07 26.35
CA LYS A 17 -22.33 12.03 27.11
C LYS A 17 -23.80 12.43 27.23
N PHE A 18 -24.70 11.63 26.64
CA PHE A 18 -26.16 11.87 26.73
C PHE A 18 -26.74 11.28 28.02
N THR A 19 -26.23 10.12 28.43
CA THR A 19 -26.60 9.46 29.69
C THR A 19 -25.35 8.86 30.34
N ARG A 20 -25.52 8.15 31.47
CA ARG A 20 -24.42 7.36 32.08
C ARG A 20 -23.90 6.25 31.17
N ASN A 21 -24.76 5.76 30.26
CA ASN A 21 -24.49 4.58 29.44
C ASN A 21 -24.31 4.93 27.96
N LEU A 22 -24.78 6.10 27.50
CA LEU A 22 -24.77 6.49 26.09
C LEU A 22 -23.88 7.71 25.86
N SER A 23 -22.95 7.61 24.92
CA SER A 23 -22.06 8.69 24.52
C SER A 23 -21.82 8.72 23.01
N LEU A 24 -21.47 9.89 22.49
CA LEU A 24 -21.11 10.14 21.11
C LEU A 24 -19.71 10.76 21.07
N ASN A 25 -18.82 10.13 20.31
CA ASN A 25 -17.50 10.65 19.98
C ASN A 25 -17.47 10.99 18.48
N ILE A 26 -17.06 12.20 18.16
CA ILE A 26 -16.87 12.66 16.78
C ILE A 26 -15.48 13.29 16.68
N LYS A 27 -14.69 12.82 15.73
CA LYS A 27 -13.44 13.44 15.29
C LYS A 27 -13.59 13.87 13.83
N VAL A 28 -13.26 15.13 13.55
CA VAL A 28 -13.19 15.71 12.20
C VAL A 28 -11.73 15.98 11.91
N ARG A 29 -11.28 15.63 10.71
CA ARG A 29 -9.94 15.94 10.22
C ARG A 29 -10.04 16.61 8.86
N ALA A 30 -9.32 17.72 8.71
CA ALA A 30 -9.16 18.41 7.45
C ALA A 30 -7.67 18.51 7.11
N LEU A 31 -7.32 18.17 5.89
CA LEU A 31 -5.98 18.27 5.31
C LEU A 31 -6.03 19.18 4.10
N PHE A 32 -4.97 19.96 3.92
CA PHE A 32 -4.76 20.79 2.76
C PHE A 32 -3.27 20.83 2.44
N ASP A 33 -2.92 20.53 1.19
CA ASP A 33 -1.58 20.72 0.64
C ASP A 33 -1.60 22.02 -0.20
N PRO A 34 -0.82 23.05 0.17
CA PRO A 34 -0.77 24.30 -0.59
C PRO A 34 0.04 24.19 -1.90
N GLU A 35 0.38 22.97 -2.35
CA GLU A 35 1.10 22.68 -3.59
C GLU A 35 2.47 23.38 -3.67
N VAL A 36 3.23 23.34 -2.56
CA VAL A 36 4.61 23.91 -2.52
C VAL A 36 5.53 23.28 -3.56
N ASN A 37 5.18 22.07 -4.02
CA ASN A 37 5.73 21.41 -5.19
C ASN A 37 4.57 20.96 -6.08
N ALA A 38 4.37 21.65 -7.20
CA ALA A 38 3.28 21.37 -8.14
C ALA A 38 3.37 19.96 -8.77
N GLY A 39 4.53 19.30 -8.67
CA GLY A 39 4.76 17.97 -9.23
C GLY A 39 4.63 17.94 -10.75
N PHE A 40 4.39 16.74 -11.29
CA PHE A 40 4.19 16.54 -12.73
C PHE A 40 2.75 16.87 -13.14
N ASP A 41 2.59 17.68 -14.19
CA ASP A 41 1.31 17.91 -14.86
C ASP A 41 1.30 17.24 -16.24
N ALA A 42 0.33 16.34 -16.46
CA ALA A 42 0.16 15.64 -17.74
C ALA A 42 -0.04 16.59 -18.94
N MET A 43 -0.46 17.83 -18.71
CA MET A 43 -0.59 18.85 -19.74
C MET A 43 0.76 19.30 -20.31
N GLU A 44 1.86 19.13 -19.58
CA GLU A 44 3.21 19.45 -20.05
C GLU A 44 3.63 18.57 -21.22
N VAL A 45 3.14 17.33 -21.27
CA VAL A 45 3.43 16.36 -22.33
C VAL A 45 2.29 16.22 -23.34
N GLN A 46 1.35 17.16 -23.39
CA GLN A 46 0.19 17.09 -24.32
C GLN A 46 0.60 17.05 -25.80
N ASN A 47 1.75 17.62 -26.13
CA ASN A 47 2.29 17.66 -27.50
C ASN A 47 3.16 16.43 -27.82
N ASP A 48 3.46 15.59 -26.83
CA ASP A 48 4.25 14.37 -27.00
C ASP A 48 3.30 13.18 -27.13
N GLN A 49 3.37 12.47 -28.26
CA GLN A 49 2.48 11.35 -28.58
C GLN A 49 0.97 11.67 -28.38
N GLY A 50 0.56 12.94 -28.46
CA GLY A 50 -0.82 13.37 -28.24
C GLY A 50 -1.28 13.31 -26.77
N GLY A 51 -0.35 13.39 -25.82
CA GLY A 51 -0.65 13.48 -24.39
C GLY A 51 -1.06 12.17 -23.74
N ILE A 52 -1.21 12.22 -22.41
CA ILE A 52 -1.75 11.12 -21.61
C ILE A 52 -3.27 11.12 -21.79
N ALA A 53 -3.78 10.04 -22.38
CA ALA A 53 -5.19 9.95 -22.75
C ALA A 53 -6.05 9.47 -21.58
N GLY A 54 -7.22 10.09 -21.41
CA GLY A 54 -8.28 9.55 -20.56
C GLY A 54 -9.11 8.47 -21.27
N GLY A 55 -9.84 7.65 -20.51
CA GLY A 55 -10.70 6.60 -21.05
C GLY A 55 -10.64 5.30 -20.25
N GLY A 56 -11.55 4.37 -20.55
CA GLY A 56 -11.61 3.04 -19.92
C GLY A 56 -11.89 3.01 -18.40
N GLY A 57 -12.30 4.14 -17.82
CA GLY A 57 -12.53 4.32 -16.38
C GLY A 57 -12.20 5.73 -15.93
N ASP A 58 -12.24 5.96 -14.62
CA ASP A 58 -11.78 7.20 -13.99
C ASP A 58 -10.24 7.31 -14.09
N ARG A 59 -9.78 8.32 -14.84
CA ARG A 59 -8.36 8.63 -15.08
C ARG A 59 -8.02 10.08 -14.70
N TYR A 60 -8.84 10.67 -13.83
CA TYR A 60 -8.67 12.08 -13.48
C TYR A 60 -7.30 12.35 -12.83
N ALA A 61 -6.80 11.41 -12.02
CA ALA A 61 -5.48 11.48 -11.42
C ALA A 61 -4.31 11.37 -12.42
N ASP A 62 -4.56 10.91 -13.65
CA ASP A 62 -3.53 10.69 -14.68
C ASP A 62 -3.43 11.83 -15.72
N THR A 63 -4.46 12.68 -15.82
CA THR A 63 -4.68 13.56 -16.99
C THR A 63 -4.57 15.06 -16.69
N GLY A 64 -3.99 15.44 -15.54
CA GLY A 64 -3.69 16.83 -15.20
C GLY A 64 -2.54 16.91 -14.20
N GLY A 65 -2.56 17.93 -13.34
CA GLY A 65 -1.65 18.05 -12.20
C GLY A 65 -1.76 16.87 -11.22
N VAL A 66 -0.93 16.89 -10.17
CA VAL A 66 -0.95 15.83 -9.17
C VAL A 66 -2.30 15.78 -8.43
N ASP A 67 -2.74 14.58 -8.06
CA ASP A 67 -3.91 14.36 -7.20
C ASP A 67 -3.42 13.72 -5.90
N PHE A 68 -3.24 14.48 -4.83
CA PHE A 68 -2.69 13.97 -3.56
C PHE A 68 -3.71 13.17 -2.75
N TYR A 69 -5.01 13.49 -2.87
CA TYR A 69 -5.99 13.01 -1.90
C TYR A 69 -7.14 12.18 -2.46
N GLN A 70 -7.56 12.29 -3.73
CA GLN A 70 -8.78 11.58 -4.15
C GLN A 70 -8.60 10.06 -4.16
N ALA A 71 -9.47 9.36 -3.44
CA ALA A 71 -9.59 7.90 -3.43
C ALA A 71 -10.85 7.46 -4.19
N LYS A 72 -10.72 7.21 -5.50
CA LYS A 72 -11.84 6.89 -6.40
C LYS A 72 -11.74 5.48 -6.97
N GLY A 73 -12.90 4.85 -7.15
CA GLY A 73 -13.05 3.61 -7.91
C GLY A 73 -13.03 3.87 -9.42
N ARG A 74 -12.94 2.81 -10.23
CA ARG A 74 -12.97 2.88 -11.71
C ARG A 74 -14.15 3.69 -12.27
N ASN A 75 -15.27 3.75 -11.56
CA ASN A 75 -16.47 4.49 -11.96
C ASN A 75 -16.48 5.97 -11.51
N GLY A 76 -15.39 6.47 -10.91
CA GLY A 76 -15.24 7.84 -10.41
C GLY A 76 -15.89 8.12 -9.06
N LYS A 77 -16.49 7.11 -8.41
CA LYS A 77 -17.09 7.25 -7.08
C LYS A 77 -16.02 7.18 -5.98
N ASN A 78 -16.17 8.00 -4.94
CA ASN A 78 -15.31 7.98 -3.76
C ASN A 78 -15.43 6.66 -3.01
N ILE A 79 -14.32 5.98 -2.75
CA ILE A 79 -14.28 4.68 -2.06
C ILE A 79 -14.60 4.83 -0.57
N ASN A 80 -14.18 5.94 0.04
CA ASN A 80 -14.40 6.23 1.44
C ASN A 80 -15.73 6.99 1.66
N PRO A 81 -16.67 6.48 2.48
CA PRO A 81 -18.02 7.03 2.61
C PRO A 81 -18.11 8.30 3.46
N PHE A 82 -17.19 8.48 4.42
CA PHE A 82 -17.14 9.64 5.31
C PHE A 82 -15.96 10.56 4.98
N GLU A 83 -15.65 10.66 3.68
CA GLU A 83 -14.54 11.44 3.15
C GLU A 83 -14.99 12.25 1.95
N ILE A 84 -14.57 13.51 1.90
CA ILE A 84 -14.66 14.39 0.75
C ILE A 84 -13.25 14.87 0.44
N ALA A 85 -12.76 14.58 -0.77
CA ALA A 85 -11.41 14.93 -1.18
C ALA A 85 -11.39 15.59 -2.57
N GLY A 86 -10.54 16.60 -2.71
CA GLY A 86 -10.08 17.18 -3.98
C GLY A 86 -8.66 16.71 -4.30
N ARG A 87 -7.99 17.40 -5.24
CA ARG A 87 -6.58 17.09 -5.57
C ARG A 87 -5.66 17.41 -4.39
N ASP A 88 -5.94 18.49 -3.70
CA ASP A 88 -5.08 19.19 -2.75
C ASP A 88 -5.70 19.32 -1.35
N TYR A 89 -6.92 18.80 -1.14
CA TYR A 89 -7.57 18.79 0.17
C TYR A 89 -8.31 17.50 0.47
N MET A 90 -8.51 17.24 1.77
CA MET A 90 -9.29 16.13 2.28
C MET A 90 -10.04 16.54 3.55
N LEU A 91 -11.32 16.21 3.66
CA LEU A 91 -12.12 16.36 4.87
C LEU A 91 -12.77 15.01 5.18
N ASP A 92 -12.48 14.46 6.35
CA ASP A 92 -13.02 13.18 6.77
C ASP A 92 -13.46 13.16 8.24
N PHE A 93 -14.18 12.09 8.59
CA PHE A 93 -14.53 11.74 9.96
C PHE A 93 -13.80 10.47 10.39
N PRO A 94 -12.56 10.55 10.88
CA PRO A 94 -11.83 9.36 11.37
C PRO A 94 -12.59 8.64 12.48
N THR A 95 -13.39 9.36 13.25
CA THR A 95 -14.22 8.80 14.31
C THR A 95 -15.60 9.42 14.29
N PHE A 96 -16.63 8.58 14.21
CA PHE A 96 -18.01 8.94 14.42
C PHE A 96 -18.68 7.75 15.10
N ILE A 97 -18.67 7.73 16.43
CA ILE A 97 -19.05 6.55 17.22
C ILE A 97 -20.14 6.91 18.20
N LEU A 98 -21.27 6.21 18.08
CA LEU A 98 -22.24 6.08 19.16
C LEU A 98 -21.84 4.87 20.01
N ASN A 99 -21.56 5.13 21.29
CA ASN A 99 -21.17 4.12 22.25
C ASN A 99 -22.25 3.92 23.32
N TYR A 100 -22.70 2.68 23.49
CA TYR A 100 -23.60 2.25 24.55
C TYR A 100 -22.93 1.20 25.45
N LYS A 101 -22.68 1.58 26.71
CA LYS A 101 -22.06 0.73 27.72
C LYS A 101 -23.05 0.34 28.80
N THR A 102 -23.19 -0.95 29.09
CA THR A 102 -24.08 -1.46 30.14
C THR A 102 -23.49 -2.69 30.82
N GLY A 103 -23.28 -2.61 32.14
CA GLY A 103 -22.66 -3.68 32.92
C GLY A 103 -21.32 -4.12 32.35
N LYS A 104 -21.25 -5.38 31.89
CA LYS A 104 -20.06 -6.01 31.30
C LYS A 104 -19.90 -5.81 29.79
N TYR A 105 -20.81 -5.08 29.15
CA TYR A 105 -20.88 -4.91 27.69
C TYR A 105 -20.55 -3.46 27.27
N ASP A 106 -19.80 -3.32 26.19
CA ASP A 106 -19.50 -2.06 25.46
C ASP A 106 -19.87 -2.28 23.98
N PHE A 107 -20.85 -1.53 23.48
CA PHE A 107 -21.31 -1.59 22.10
C PHE A 107 -20.99 -0.29 21.39
N ARG A 108 -20.29 -0.37 20.26
CA ARG A 108 -19.88 0.79 19.46
C ARG A 108 -20.40 0.66 18.05
N PHE A 109 -21.12 1.69 17.59
CA PHE A 109 -21.65 1.76 16.25
C PHE A 109 -21.20 3.04 15.56
N GLY A 110 -20.75 2.92 14.31
CA GLY A 110 -20.40 4.06 13.46
C GLY A 110 -19.04 3.91 12.79
N ASN A 111 -18.47 5.02 12.32
CA ASN A 111 -17.18 5.04 11.63
C ASN A 111 -16.05 4.95 12.66
N GLN A 112 -15.26 3.87 12.61
CA GLN A 112 -14.25 3.58 13.62
C GLN A 112 -13.05 2.81 13.05
N GLN A 113 -11.92 2.95 13.73
CA GLN A 113 -10.76 2.08 13.58
C GLN A 113 -10.79 1.01 14.67
N ILE A 114 -10.45 -0.23 14.31
CA ILE A 114 -10.40 -1.40 15.18
C ILE A 114 -8.96 -1.92 15.10
N ALA A 115 -8.27 -1.91 16.24
CA ALA A 115 -6.89 -2.37 16.34
C ALA A 115 -6.79 -3.53 17.34
N TRP A 116 -6.15 -4.62 16.90
CA TRP A 116 -5.84 -5.81 17.69
C TRP A 116 -4.33 -6.10 17.65
N GLY A 117 -3.85 -6.97 18.53
CA GLY A 117 -2.42 -7.30 18.63
C GLY A 117 -1.60 -6.42 19.57
N GLN A 118 -0.33 -6.79 19.71
CA GLN A 118 0.70 -6.13 20.51
C GLN A 118 1.85 -5.61 19.63
N ALA A 119 2.05 -6.16 18.43
CA ALA A 119 3.07 -5.70 17.50
C ALA A 119 2.70 -4.34 16.88
N VAL A 120 3.06 -3.26 17.57
CA VAL A 120 2.72 -1.89 17.14
C VAL A 120 3.32 -1.56 15.77
N PHE A 121 4.58 -1.92 15.51
CA PHE A 121 5.26 -1.63 14.24
C PHE A 121 4.89 -2.58 13.10
N PHE A 122 4.62 -3.85 13.39
CA PHE A 122 4.43 -4.83 12.32
C PHE A 122 2.98 -5.28 12.08
N ARG A 123 2.03 -4.88 12.93
CA ARG A 123 0.59 -5.13 12.75
C ARG A 123 0.21 -6.61 12.55
N THR A 124 0.85 -7.52 13.27
CA THR A 124 0.67 -8.98 13.08
C THR A 124 -0.76 -9.45 13.31
N LEU A 125 -1.42 -8.99 14.37
CA LEU A 125 -2.85 -9.31 14.62
C LEU A 125 -3.77 -8.13 14.30
N ASP A 126 -3.23 -7.01 13.82
CA ASP A 126 -3.98 -5.79 13.50
C ASP A 126 -4.51 -5.83 12.07
N VAL A 127 -5.54 -6.67 11.87
CA VAL A 127 -6.06 -7.01 10.54
C VAL A 127 -7.45 -6.46 10.25
N ALA A 128 -8.08 -5.76 11.20
CA ALA A 128 -9.47 -5.36 11.01
C ALA A 128 -9.64 -4.20 10.02
N ASN A 129 -8.67 -3.29 9.92
CA ASN A 129 -8.73 -2.12 9.06
C ASN A 129 -7.60 -2.12 8.02
N GLY A 130 -7.91 -1.59 6.83
CA GLY A 130 -6.90 -1.22 5.85
C GLY A 130 -6.10 0.02 6.26
N LEU A 131 -5.17 0.45 5.41
CA LEU A 131 -4.31 1.62 5.58
C LEU A 131 -4.59 2.71 4.54
N ASP A 132 -4.43 3.95 4.94
CA ASP A 132 -4.46 5.13 4.10
C ASP A 132 -3.04 5.65 3.89
N LEU A 133 -2.40 5.15 2.83
CA LEU A 133 -0.99 5.33 2.50
C LEU A 133 -0.73 6.57 1.62
N ARG A 134 -1.77 7.30 1.20
CA ARG A 134 -1.64 8.39 0.22
C ARG A 134 -0.82 9.60 0.70
N ARG A 135 -0.60 9.73 2.00
CA ARG A 135 0.01 10.92 2.62
C ARG A 135 1.52 10.83 2.65
N HIS A 136 2.06 9.92 3.45
CA HIS A 136 3.49 9.77 3.65
C HIS A 136 3.94 8.30 3.65
N LEU A 137 3.17 7.43 2.98
CA LEU A 137 3.31 5.96 3.08
C LEU A 137 3.39 5.52 4.55
N ILE A 138 4.50 4.88 4.93
CA ILE A 138 4.90 4.41 6.26
C ILE A 138 6.04 5.26 6.85
N LEU A 139 6.28 6.45 6.28
CA LEU A 139 7.44 7.31 6.58
C LEU A 139 7.07 8.50 7.48
N ASP A 140 5.80 8.58 7.88
CA ASP A 140 5.34 9.50 8.91
C ASP A 140 6.08 9.20 10.24
N ARG A 141 5.81 9.99 11.28
CA ARG A 141 6.40 9.73 12.61
C ARG A 141 6.08 8.30 13.04
N ALA A 142 7.09 7.42 13.05
CA ALA A 142 6.90 5.96 13.05
C ALA A 142 6.23 5.42 14.33
N ILE A 143 6.35 6.14 15.45
CA ILE A 143 5.68 5.78 16.71
C ILE A 143 4.17 6.12 16.69
N GLU A 144 3.71 6.98 15.77
CA GLU A 144 2.30 7.38 15.60
C GLU A 144 1.63 6.78 14.34
N GLU A 145 2.43 6.20 13.42
CA GLU A 145 2.10 5.78 12.05
C GLU A 145 0.68 5.19 11.92
N TYR A 146 0.43 4.03 12.54
CA TYR A 146 -0.83 3.31 12.30
C TYR A 146 -2.05 3.91 12.98
N GLU A 147 -1.90 4.70 14.04
CA GLU A 147 -3.07 5.39 14.62
C GLU A 147 -3.64 6.39 13.59
N ASP A 148 -2.77 7.06 12.86
CA ASP A 148 -3.17 8.04 11.86
C ASP A 148 -3.51 7.41 10.50
N GLU A 149 -2.90 6.28 10.15
CA GLU A 149 -3.04 5.62 8.84
C GLU A 149 -4.20 4.65 8.71
N ARG A 150 -4.75 4.07 9.80
CA ARG A 150 -5.86 3.10 9.63
C ARG A 150 -7.06 3.74 8.91
N THR A 151 -7.50 3.14 7.81
CA THR A 151 -8.72 3.57 7.11
C THR A 151 -9.93 3.27 8.00
N PRO A 152 -10.67 4.30 8.48
CA PRO A 152 -11.83 4.08 9.32
C PRO A 152 -12.94 3.39 8.51
N LYS A 153 -13.73 2.54 9.17
CA LYS A 153 -14.84 1.86 8.53
C LYS A 153 -16.12 1.92 9.35
N LEU A 154 -17.26 1.93 8.66
CA LEU A 154 -18.56 1.80 9.30
C LEU A 154 -18.68 0.38 9.87
N ALA A 155 -18.73 0.28 11.19
CA ALA A 155 -18.78 -0.99 11.89
C ALA A 155 -19.67 -0.96 13.13
N PHE A 156 -20.13 -2.15 13.49
CA PHE A 156 -20.61 -2.48 14.81
C PHE A 156 -19.55 -3.32 15.52
N ARG A 157 -19.16 -2.90 16.72
CA ARG A 157 -18.21 -3.61 17.59
C ARG A 157 -18.85 -3.86 18.94
N ALA A 158 -18.69 -5.07 19.44
CA ALA A 158 -19.19 -5.48 20.75
C ALA A 158 -18.03 -6.05 21.56
N THR A 159 -17.79 -5.49 22.73
CA THR A 159 -16.82 -6.00 23.70
C THR A 159 -17.55 -6.43 24.96
N MET A 160 -17.21 -7.60 25.47
CA MET A 160 -17.77 -8.18 26.69
C MET A 160 -16.65 -8.66 27.62
N GLN A 161 -16.70 -8.24 28.88
CA GLN A 161 -15.95 -8.88 29.95
C GLN A 161 -16.63 -10.24 30.27
N ALA A 162 -16.13 -11.33 29.69
CA ALA A 162 -16.76 -12.65 29.75
C ALA A 162 -16.63 -13.29 31.14
N THR A 163 -15.45 -13.18 31.75
CA THR A 163 -15.13 -13.60 33.12
C THR A 163 -14.31 -12.51 33.82
N SER A 164 -13.79 -12.74 35.04
CA SER A 164 -12.89 -11.79 35.69
C SER A 164 -11.57 -11.55 34.94
N SER A 165 -11.18 -12.48 34.07
CA SER A 165 -9.89 -12.45 33.36
C SER A 165 -10.03 -12.46 31.85
N ILE A 166 -11.16 -12.94 31.29
CA ILE A 166 -11.35 -13.09 29.85
C ILE A 166 -12.20 -11.95 29.29
N THR A 167 -11.71 -11.29 28.25
CA THR A 167 -12.45 -10.34 27.41
C THR A 167 -12.71 -10.94 26.04
N ALA A 168 -13.95 -10.85 25.56
CA ALA A 168 -14.34 -11.17 24.19
C ALA A 168 -14.61 -9.86 23.44
N ASP A 169 -14.10 -9.73 22.23
CA ASP A 169 -14.21 -8.54 21.38
C ASP A 169 -14.53 -8.98 19.96
N ALA A 170 -15.65 -8.52 19.41
CA ALA A 170 -16.12 -8.92 18.09
C ALA A 170 -16.56 -7.71 17.28
N PHE A 171 -16.45 -7.82 15.95
CA PHE A 171 -16.94 -6.80 15.05
C PHE A 171 -17.61 -7.38 13.81
N VAL A 172 -18.50 -6.59 13.23
CA VAL A 172 -18.94 -6.69 11.84
C VAL A 172 -18.87 -5.29 11.24
N GLY A 173 -18.26 -5.14 10.08
CA GLY A 173 -18.09 -3.83 9.45
C GLY A 173 -18.04 -3.91 7.94
N LYS A 174 -18.39 -2.80 7.29
CA LYS A 174 -18.24 -2.63 5.84
C LYS A 174 -16.77 -2.80 5.46
N PHE A 175 -16.50 -3.57 4.41
CA PHE A 175 -15.16 -3.71 3.87
C PHE A 175 -14.68 -2.36 3.32
N GLN A 176 -13.48 -1.94 3.74
CA GLN A 176 -12.80 -0.74 3.28
C GLN A 176 -11.37 -1.11 2.88
N PRO A 177 -10.96 -0.86 1.62
CA PRO A 177 -9.63 -1.23 1.14
C PRO A 177 -8.55 -0.26 1.63
N ASP A 178 -7.30 -0.62 1.38
CA ASP A 178 -6.19 0.31 1.53
C ASP A 178 -6.32 1.43 0.48
N VAL A 179 -6.07 2.66 0.89
CA VAL A 179 -5.98 3.81 -0.01
C VAL A 179 -4.51 3.96 -0.41
N LEU A 180 -4.24 3.83 -1.70
CA LEU A 180 -2.89 3.94 -2.24
C LEU A 180 -2.60 5.39 -2.65
N PRO A 181 -1.32 5.81 -2.66
CA PRO A 181 -0.93 7.04 -3.31
C PRO A 181 -1.35 7.05 -4.78
N ASN A 182 -1.72 8.22 -5.25
CA ASN A 182 -2.03 8.43 -6.66
C ASN A 182 -0.75 8.60 -7.49
N PRO A 183 -0.83 8.39 -8.82
CA PRO A 183 0.29 8.60 -9.73
C PRO A 183 0.93 9.97 -9.56
N ASN A 184 2.25 10.02 -9.74
CA ASN A 184 3.05 11.25 -9.72
C ASN A 184 3.10 12.00 -8.38
N SER A 185 2.43 11.51 -7.34
CA SER A 185 2.69 11.95 -5.97
C SER A 185 4.08 11.49 -5.52
N GLN A 186 4.66 12.20 -4.55
CA GLN A 186 6.05 12.00 -4.13
C GLN A 186 6.33 10.64 -3.51
N PHE A 187 5.30 10.06 -2.88
CA PHE A 187 5.39 8.77 -2.22
C PHE A 187 4.66 7.69 -3.03
N ASN A 188 4.53 7.88 -4.34
CA ASN A 188 3.91 6.93 -5.22
C ASN A 188 4.79 5.67 -5.38
N VAL A 189 4.27 4.53 -4.93
CA VAL A 189 4.93 3.21 -5.07
C VAL A 189 4.53 2.47 -6.34
N ILE A 190 3.53 2.98 -7.06
CA ILE A 190 3.11 2.44 -8.35
C ILE A 190 3.90 3.20 -9.43
N PRO A 191 4.64 2.55 -10.33
CA PRO A 191 5.49 3.29 -11.26
C PRO A 191 4.64 4.22 -12.13
N SER A 192 5.06 5.47 -12.31
CA SER A 192 4.32 6.46 -13.10
C SER A 192 4.16 6.06 -14.58
N GLN A 193 4.82 5.01 -15.04
CA GLN A 193 4.60 4.38 -16.35
C GLN A 193 3.27 3.62 -16.44
N PHE A 194 2.68 3.27 -15.30
CA PHE A 194 1.30 2.81 -15.24
C PHE A 194 0.37 3.99 -15.09
N TYR A 195 -0.85 3.84 -15.61
CA TYR A 195 -1.95 4.65 -15.11
C TYR A 195 -2.33 4.23 -13.69
N ARG A 196 -3.04 5.10 -12.97
CA ARG A 196 -3.71 4.75 -11.71
C ARG A 196 -4.45 3.42 -11.89
N PRO A 197 -4.25 2.44 -10.99
CA PRO A 197 -4.98 1.19 -11.05
C PRO A 197 -6.48 1.42 -11.11
N LEU A 198 -7.12 0.72 -12.01
CA LEU A 198 -8.56 0.73 -12.13
C LEU A 198 -9.17 -0.09 -10.98
N ASP A 199 -9.48 0.58 -9.89
CA ASP A 199 -9.99 -0.04 -8.66
C ASP A 199 -11.44 -0.51 -8.82
N ASN A 200 -11.65 -1.81 -8.70
CA ASN A 200 -12.95 -2.45 -8.95
C ASN A 200 -13.86 -2.47 -7.73
N TYR A 201 -13.58 -1.68 -6.67
CA TYR A 201 -14.37 -1.67 -5.45
C TYR A 201 -15.90 -1.62 -5.68
N TYR A 202 -16.37 -0.75 -6.58
CA TYR A 202 -17.79 -0.66 -6.92
C TYR A 202 -18.23 -1.61 -8.04
N SER A 203 -17.39 -1.87 -9.04
CA SER A 203 -17.76 -2.73 -10.17
C SER A 203 -17.77 -4.22 -9.80
N GLY A 204 -17.04 -4.61 -8.75
CA GLY A 204 -17.04 -5.95 -8.17
C GLY A 204 -17.98 -6.10 -6.95
N ASP A 205 -18.89 -5.13 -6.74
CA ASP A 205 -19.85 -5.10 -5.63
C ASP A 205 -19.23 -5.20 -4.22
N TYR A 206 -17.97 -4.80 -4.06
CA TYR A 206 -17.24 -4.89 -2.80
C TYR A 206 -17.74 -3.88 -1.75
N ASP A 207 -18.40 -2.82 -2.18
CA ASP A 207 -19.00 -1.81 -1.31
C ASP A 207 -20.17 -2.35 -0.46
N SER A 208 -20.79 -3.44 -0.88
CA SER A 208 -21.83 -4.13 -0.11
C SER A 208 -21.28 -5.18 0.86
N LYS A 209 -19.99 -5.49 0.79
CA LYS A 209 -19.39 -6.62 1.52
C LYS A 209 -19.03 -6.24 2.94
N LEU A 210 -19.07 -7.25 3.81
CA LEU A 210 -18.80 -7.13 5.24
C LEU A 210 -17.60 -7.97 5.64
N ASP A 211 -16.77 -7.43 6.52
CA ASP A 211 -15.76 -8.13 7.29
C ASP A 211 -16.30 -8.44 8.68
N PHE A 212 -15.87 -9.56 9.25
CA PHE A 212 -16.24 -9.96 10.59
C PHE A 212 -15.05 -10.58 11.32
N GLY A 213 -15.02 -10.41 12.63
CA GLY A 213 -13.96 -10.98 13.45
C GLY A 213 -14.37 -11.15 14.88
N ILE A 214 -13.71 -12.09 15.55
CA ILE A 214 -13.78 -12.27 17.00
C ILE A 214 -12.38 -12.47 17.56
N ARG A 215 -12.14 -11.88 18.73
CA ARG A 215 -10.92 -12.03 19.52
C ARG A 215 -11.27 -12.31 20.98
N PHE A 216 -10.56 -13.25 21.56
CA PHE A 216 -10.51 -13.47 23.00
C PHE A 216 -9.15 -13.06 23.52
N LYS A 217 -9.11 -12.42 24.68
CA LYS A 217 -7.88 -12.09 25.40
C LYS A 217 -8.07 -12.40 26.88
N ALA A 218 -7.04 -12.92 27.53
CA ALA A 218 -7.03 -13.07 28.97
C ALA A 218 -5.65 -12.87 29.58
N ASP A 219 -5.62 -12.35 30.80
CA ASP A 219 -4.41 -12.09 31.57
C ASP A 219 -4.50 -12.81 32.94
N TYR A 220 -3.45 -13.53 33.32
CA TYR A 220 -3.32 -14.37 34.51
C TYR A 220 -1.98 -14.09 35.20
N GLY A 221 -1.97 -13.11 36.11
CA GLY A 221 -0.72 -12.65 36.72
C GLY A 221 0.23 -12.14 35.65
N ASN A 222 1.38 -12.78 35.51
CA ASN A 222 2.43 -12.38 34.58
C ASN A 222 2.25 -12.96 33.17
N PHE A 223 1.28 -13.86 32.96
CA PHE A 223 1.04 -14.49 31.66
C PHE A 223 -0.25 -13.98 31.03
N GLY A 224 -0.22 -13.66 29.75
CA GLY A 224 -1.40 -13.34 28.96
C GLY A 224 -1.49 -14.18 27.70
N TRP A 225 -2.70 -14.34 27.17
CA TRP A 225 -2.93 -14.93 25.85
C TRP A 225 -4.01 -14.19 25.09
N GLN A 226 -3.95 -14.28 23.77
CA GLN A 226 -5.01 -13.85 22.87
C GLN A 226 -5.17 -14.83 21.72
N ALA A 227 -6.40 -14.94 21.22
CA ALA A 227 -6.72 -15.72 20.04
C ALA A 227 -7.74 -14.94 19.21
N MET A 228 -7.59 -14.93 17.88
CA MET A 228 -8.53 -14.28 16.98
C MET A 228 -8.84 -15.13 15.75
N ALA A 229 -10.03 -14.92 15.20
CA ALA A 229 -10.42 -15.39 13.89
C ALA A 229 -11.14 -14.25 13.17
N VAL A 230 -10.69 -13.92 11.96
CA VAL A 230 -11.21 -12.83 11.14
C VAL A 230 -11.49 -13.35 9.74
N SER A 231 -12.67 -13.05 9.21
CA SER A 231 -12.94 -13.16 7.79
C SER A 231 -13.05 -11.76 7.23
N ARG A 232 -12.10 -11.41 6.36
CA ARG A 232 -12.04 -10.08 5.74
C ARG A 232 -11.74 -10.21 4.26
N TYR A 233 -11.97 -9.14 3.50
CA TYR A 233 -11.30 -9.01 2.20
C TYR A 233 -9.88 -8.48 2.42
N ASN A 234 -8.90 -9.02 1.70
CA ASN A 234 -7.53 -8.50 1.69
C ASN A 234 -7.57 -7.02 1.30
N SER A 235 -7.21 -6.12 2.23
CA SER A 235 -7.37 -4.68 2.04
C SER A 235 -6.44 -4.12 0.97
N LEU A 236 -5.25 -4.70 0.77
CA LEU A 236 -4.34 -4.31 -0.31
C LEU A 236 -4.89 -4.70 -1.68
N GLY A 237 -5.71 -5.76 -1.74
CA GLY A 237 -6.19 -6.32 -2.99
C GLY A 237 -5.09 -7.00 -3.81
N VAL A 238 -5.47 -7.42 -5.01
CA VAL A 238 -4.63 -8.13 -5.98
C VAL A 238 -4.65 -7.35 -7.28
N PHE A 239 -3.46 -7.04 -7.80
CA PHE A 239 -3.29 -6.34 -9.07
C PHE A 239 -3.12 -7.33 -10.21
N LYS A 240 -3.72 -7.00 -11.34
CA LYS A 240 -3.59 -7.76 -12.58
C LYS A 240 -3.70 -6.84 -13.79
N TRP A 241 -3.27 -7.32 -14.94
CA TRP A 241 -3.48 -6.60 -16.19
C TRP A 241 -4.97 -6.28 -16.42
N ALA A 242 -5.23 -5.13 -17.04
CA ALA A 242 -6.57 -4.65 -17.33
C ALA A 242 -6.64 -4.12 -18.75
N GLU A 243 -7.78 -4.28 -19.43
CA GLU A 243 -8.01 -3.58 -20.69
C GLU A 243 -7.92 -2.07 -20.47
N SER A 244 -7.20 -1.38 -21.35
CA SER A 244 -7.02 0.07 -21.22
C SER A 244 -8.30 0.85 -21.43
N GLY A 245 -9.18 0.36 -22.33
CA GLY A 245 -10.38 1.05 -22.79
C GLY A 245 -10.10 2.38 -23.50
N ILE A 246 -8.84 2.63 -23.89
CA ILE A 246 -8.40 3.85 -24.57
C ILE A 246 -8.16 3.51 -26.04
N ASN A 247 -9.03 4.02 -26.91
CA ASN A 247 -8.90 3.84 -28.36
C ASN A 247 -7.89 4.83 -28.92
N LYS A 248 -6.60 4.48 -28.85
CA LYS A 248 -5.49 5.27 -29.37
C LYS A 248 -4.56 4.39 -30.19
N GLY A 249 -4.53 4.67 -31.50
CA GLY A 249 -3.70 3.96 -32.46
C GLY A 249 -2.23 4.38 -32.42
N LEU A 250 -1.49 3.93 -33.42
CA LEU A 250 -0.08 4.24 -33.62
C LEU A 250 0.10 5.55 -34.39
N THR A 251 -0.84 5.93 -35.25
CA THR A 251 -0.73 7.17 -36.05
C THR A 251 -1.36 8.39 -35.34
N PRO A 252 -0.83 9.61 -35.56
CA PRO A 252 0.30 9.99 -36.42
C PRO A 252 1.69 9.82 -35.76
N PHE A 253 1.76 9.45 -34.48
CA PHE A 253 2.99 9.57 -33.67
C PHE A 253 4.03 8.48 -33.93
N GLY A 254 3.59 7.28 -34.33
CA GLY A 254 4.40 6.09 -34.65
C GLY A 254 5.28 6.19 -35.89
N GLY A 255 5.30 7.35 -36.54
CA GLY A 255 6.08 7.58 -37.76
C GLY A 255 5.79 6.55 -38.85
N THR A 256 6.82 6.19 -39.62
CA THR A 256 6.70 5.25 -40.74
C THR A 256 6.35 3.84 -40.27
N VAL A 257 6.91 3.37 -39.15
CA VAL A 257 6.66 2.01 -38.65
C VAL A 257 5.22 1.87 -38.19
N GLY A 258 4.72 2.79 -37.37
CA GLY A 258 3.33 2.79 -36.91
C GLY A 258 2.34 2.85 -38.08
N ALA A 259 2.60 3.70 -39.08
CA ALA A 259 1.75 3.80 -40.28
C ALA A 259 1.73 2.50 -41.10
N ILE A 260 2.88 1.81 -41.25
CA ILE A 260 2.94 0.51 -41.94
C ILE A 260 2.16 -0.55 -41.16
N VAL A 261 2.30 -0.60 -39.83
CA VAL A 261 1.58 -1.56 -38.99
C VAL A 261 0.07 -1.34 -39.08
N GLU A 262 -0.41 -0.10 -38.99
CA GLU A 262 -1.84 0.19 -39.15
C GLU A 262 -2.35 -0.15 -40.54
N THR A 263 -1.59 0.16 -41.59
CA THR A 263 -1.96 -0.20 -42.97
C THR A 263 -2.04 -1.71 -43.16
N ALA A 264 -1.03 -2.45 -42.66
CA ALA A 264 -1.00 -3.91 -42.72
C ALA A 264 -2.14 -4.53 -41.90
N TYR A 265 -2.44 -3.96 -40.75
CA TYR A 265 -3.57 -4.38 -39.93
C TYR A 265 -4.90 -4.15 -40.65
N SER A 266 -5.15 -2.96 -41.20
CA SER A 266 -6.37 -2.64 -41.95
C SER A 266 -6.54 -3.46 -43.22
N ALA A 267 -5.44 -3.92 -43.83
CA ALA A 267 -5.45 -4.80 -44.99
C ALA A 267 -5.88 -6.25 -44.65
N LYS A 268 -5.84 -6.66 -43.38
CA LYS A 268 -6.40 -7.95 -42.95
C LYS A 268 -7.93 -7.96 -43.18
N PRO A 269 -8.51 -9.05 -43.71
CA PRO A 269 -9.96 -9.20 -43.71
C PRO A 269 -10.48 -9.25 -42.27
N LYS A 270 -11.70 -8.76 -42.01
CA LYS A 270 -12.33 -8.93 -40.69
C LYS A 270 -12.62 -10.42 -40.43
N CYS A 271 -12.32 -10.90 -39.24
CA CYS A 271 -12.64 -12.27 -38.85
C CYS A 271 -14.15 -12.50 -38.86
N SER A 272 -14.57 -13.70 -39.28
CA SER A 272 -15.96 -14.14 -39.32
C SER A 272 -16.17 -15.33 -38.38
N GLY A 273 -17.19 -15.27 -37.53
CA GLY A 273 -17.47 -16.34 -36.56
C GLY A 273 -16.34 -16.52 -35.53
N ALA A 274 -16.00 -17.78 -35.22
CA ALA A 274 -14.98 -18.14 -34.23
C ALA A 274 -13.55 -18.22 -34.80
N GLN A 275 -13.27 -17.56 -35.92
CA GLN A 275 -11.95 -17.57 -36.55
C GLN A 275 -10.90 -16.98 -35.60
N ASN A 276 -9.82 -17.73 -35.38
CA ASN A 276 -8.65 -17.23 -34.68
C ASN A 276 -7.87 -16.28 -35.61
N PRO A 277 -7.68 -14.99 -35.27
CA PRO A 277 -6.94 -14.04 -36.09
C PRO A 277 -5.49 -14.46 -36.37
N TYR A 278 -4.89 -15.25 -35.47
CA TYR A 278 -3.49 -15.69 -35.59
C TYR A 278 -3.31 -16.81 -36.62
N ASP A 279 -4.25 -17.75 -36.65
CA ASP A 279 -4.19 -18.90 -37.57
C ASP A 279 -4.77 -18.56 -38.95
N ASN A 280 -5.70 -17.61 -39.01
CA ASN A 280 -6.48 -17.30 -40.22
C ASN A 280 -6.11 -15.96 -40.87
N PHE A 281 -5.09 -15.28 -40.35
CA PHE A 281 -4.61 -13.97 -40.83
C PHE A 281 -5.75 -12.95 -41.08
N CYS A 282 -6.67 -12.85 -40.12
CA CYS A 282 -7.77 -11.89 -40.12
C CYS A 282 -7.63 -10.93 -38.94
N ARG A 283 -8.32 -9.78 -38.96
CA ARG A 283 -8.37 -8.82 -37.84
C ARG A 283 -9.67 -8.95 -37.08
N ARG A 284 -9.60 -8.83 -35.76
CA ARG A 284 -10.79 -8.92 -34.90
C ARG A 284 -11.48 -7.56 -34.71
N TYR A 285 -10.69 -6.48 -34.65
CA TYR A 285 -11.17 -5.13 -34.40
C TYR A 285 -11.09 -4.23 -35.64
N ASP A 286 -11.71 -3.06 -35.57
CA ASP A 286 -11.86 -2.18 -36.73
C ASP A 286 -10.58 -1.40 -37.03
N SER A 287 -9.76 -1.18 -36.01
CA SER A 287 -8.49 -0.45 -36.06
C SER A 287 -7.49 -0.97 -35.03
N VAL A 288 -6.22 -0.62 -35.18
CA VAL A 288 -5.18 -0.91 -34.17
C VAL A 288 -5.51 -0.21 -32.84
N GLY A 289 -6.04 1.01 -32.87
CA GLY A 289 -6.46 1.70 -31.65
C GLY A 289 -7.55 0.97 -30.87
N GLU A 290 -8.54 0.42 -31.57
CA GLU A 290 -9.57 -0.41 -30.93
C GLU A 290 -8.99 -1.71 -30.38
N ALA A 291 -8.12 -2.39 -31.14
CA ALA A 291 -7.44 -3.59 -30.65
C ALA A 291 -6.59 -3.33 -29.40
N LEU A 292 -5.84 -2.21 -29.37
CA LEU A 292 -5.06 -1.78 -28.20
C LEU A 292 -5.95 -1.37 -27.02
N SER A 293 -7.17 -0.89 -27.27
CA SER A 293 -8.13 -0.60 -26.21
C SER A 293 -8.54 -1.86 -25.42
N HIS A 294 -8.50 -3.03 -26.07
CA HIS A 294 -8.68 -4.37 -25.48
C HIS A 294 -7.37 -5.03 -25.04
N SER A 295 -6.36 -4.21 -24.75
CA SER A 295 -5.06 -4.63 -24.25
C SER A 295 -4.64 -3.82 -23.03
N PRO A 296 -3.67 -4.28 -22.23
CA PRO A 296 -3.17 -3.50 -21.11
C PRO A 296 -2.25 -2.35 -21.50
N PHE A 297 -1.92 -2.17 -22.78
CA PHE A 297 -0.97 -1.16 -23.22
C PHE A 297 -1.65 -0.02 -23.95
N THR A 298 -1.25 1.20 -23.61
CA THR A 298 -1.74 2.43 -24.24
C THR A 298 -0.57 3.24 -24.76
N VAL A 299 -0.65 3.68 -26.01
CA VAL A 299 0.33 4.61 -26.58
C VAL A 299 0.19 5.97 -25.93
N GLY A 300 1.27 6.50 -25.36
CA GLY A 300 1.26 7.83 -24.75
C GLY A 300 2.56 8.11 -24.01
N PRO A 301 2.83 9.39 -23.73
CA PRO A 301 4.07 9.83 -23.09
C PRO A 301 4.14 9.40 -21.61
N GLY A 302 5.34 9.45 -21.04
CA GLY A 302 5.58 9.13 -19.62
C GLY A 302 5.39 7.65 -19.28
N GLY A 303 5.36 6.78 -20.30
CA GLY A 303 5.39 5.33 -20.14
C GLY A 303 6.82 4.79 -20.14
N VAL A 304 6.99 3.55 -20.56
CA VAL A 304 8.32 2.95 -20.78
C VAL A 304 8.79 3.18 -22.21
N TYR A 305 10.07 3.52 -22.42
CA TYR A 305 10.65 3.86 -23.73
C TYR A 305 11.63 2.82 -24.30
N SER A 306 12.08 1.86 -23.49
CA SER A 306 13.03 0.82 -23.91
C SER A 306 12.82 -0.49 -23.17
N ASP A 307 13.35 -1.58 -23.73
CA ASP A 307 13.33 -2.89 -23.09
C ASP A 307 14.03 -2.89 -21.73
N LYS A 308 15.14 -2.16 -21.59
CA LYS A 308 15.87 -2.04 -20.32
C LYS A 308 15.04 -1.33 -19.26
N GLU A 309 14.37 -0.25 -19.65
CA GLU A 309 13.45 0.45 -18.74
C GLU A 309 12.25 -0.43 -18.38
N TRP A 310 11.72 -1.23 -19.33
CA TRP A 310 10.64 -2.20 -19.05
C TRP A 310 11.04 -3.18 -17.94
N PHE A 311 12.19 -3.84 -18.09
CA PHE A 311 12.67 -4.81 -17.10
C PHE A 311 13.00 -4.17 -15.75
N SER A 312 13.62 -2.97 -15.76
CA SER A 312 13.93 -2.21 -14.55
C SER A 312 12.66 -1.81 -13.79
N THR A 313 11.69 -1.22 -14.50
CA THR A 313 10.43 -0.73 -13.92
C THR A 313 9.60 -1.89 -13.38
N ALA A 314 9.45 -2.99 -14.13
CA ALA A 314 8.76 -4.19 -13.64
C ALA A 314 9.40 -4.71 -12.34
N SER A 315 10.72 -4.88 -12.32
CA SER A 315 11.43 -5.40 -11.15
C SER A 315 11.35 -4.47 -9.93
N SER A 316 11.29 -3.14 -10.14
CA SER A 316 11.17 -2.16 -9.04
C SER A 316 9.93 -2.35 -8.17
N VAL A 317 8.88 -2.98 -8.73
CA VAL A 317 7.62 -3.29 -8.05
C VAL A 317 7.34 -4.79 -7.99
N ARG A 318 8.40 -5.59 -7.95
CA ARG A 318 8.35 -7.06 -7.75
C ARG A 318 7.63 -7.83 -8.85
N LEU A 319 7.62 -7.29 -10.07
CA LEU A 319 7.15 -8.00 -11.24
C LEU A 319 8.33 -8.62 -12.01
N ASP A 320 8.07 -9.72 -12.69
CA ASP A 320 9.00 -10.30 -13.67
C ASP A 320 8.64 -9.75 -15.05
N GLY A 321 9.50 -8.94 -15.65
CA GLY A 321 9.17 -8.25 -16.90
C GLY A 321 8.95 -9.17 -18.10
N LEU A 322 9.58 -10.35 -18.15
CA LEU A 322 9.35 -11.32 -19.23
C LEU A 322 8.01 -12.03 -19.02
N GLU A 323 7.76 -12.49 -17.80
CA GLU A 323 6.49 -13.12 -17.43
C GLU A 323 5.32 -12.16 -17.62
N ALA A 324 5.46 -10.91 -17.18
CA ALA A 324 4.42 -9.90 -17.30
C ALA A 324 4.07 -9.58 -18.76
N LEU A 325 5.07 -9.52 -19.65
CA LEU A 325 4.85 -9.36 -21.09
C LEU A 325 4.11 -10.56 -21.69
N ASN A 326 4.58 -11.77 -21.40
CA ASN A 326 3.99 -12.99 -21.95
C ASN A 326 2.57 -13.23 -21.44
N THR A 327 2.30 -12.93 -20.17
CA THR A 327 0.96 -12.98 -19.58
C THR A 327 0.04 -11.98 -20.26
N ALA A 328 0.47 -10.73 -20.47
CA ALA A 328 -0.31 -9.74 -21.21
C ALA A 328 -0.67 -10.25 -22.62
N ILE A 329 0.29 -10.81 -23.35
CA ILE A 329 0.05 -11.33 -24.71
C ILE A 329 -0.91 -12.53 -24.68
N ALA A 330 -0.75 -13.45 -23.72
CA ALA A 330 -1.56 -14.65 -23.61
C ALA A 330 -3.02 -14.33 -23.24
N GLU A 331 -3.25 -13.43 -22.28
CA GLU A 331 -4.58 -13.15 -21.74
C GLU A 331 -5.36 -12.13 -22.58
N PHE A 332 -4.68 -11.24 -23.32
CA PHE A 332 -5.33 -10.16 -24.07
C PHE A 332 -5.19 -10.37 -25.58
N GLU A 333 -6.28 -10.80 -26.21
CA GLU A 333 -6.35 -11.04 -27.66
C GLU A 333 -6.02 -9.80 -28.50
N GLY A 334 -6.27 -8.59 -27.95
CA GLY A 334 -5.94 -7.32 -28.60
C GLY A 334 -4.45 -7.20 -28.96
N LEU A 335 -3.53 -7.62 -28.08
CA LEU A 335 -2.08 -7.57 -28.35
C LEU A 335 -1.68 -8.50 -29.48
N ARG A 336 -2.18 -9.73 -29.42
CA ARG A 336 -1.89 -10.71 -30.46
C ARG A 336 -2.51 -10.29 -31.79
N ASP A 337 -3.67 -9.63 -31.79
CA ASP A 337 -4.34 -9.14 -33.01
C ASP A 337 -3.49 -8.06 -33.72
N VAL A 338 -2.76 -7.26 -32.93
CA VAL A 338 -1.73 -6.31 -33.40
C VAL A 338 -0.33 -6.94 -33.50
N PHE A 339 -0.27 -8.23 -33.80
CA PHE A 339 0.93 -9.00 -34.15
C PHE A 339 1.89 -9.33 -33.00
N ALA A 340 1.49 -9.17 -31.72
CA ALA A 340 2.30 -9.65 -30.60
C ALA A 340 2.32 -11.18 -30.52
N SER A 341 3.46 -11.75 -30.14
CA SER A 341 3.60 -13.18 -29.85
C SER A 341 4.44 -13.38 -28.58
N PRO A 342 4.15 -14.41 -27.75
CA PRO A 342 4.96 -14.68 -26.57
C PRO A 342 6.44 -14.85 -26.93
N ALA A 343 7.31 -14.25 -26.12
CA ALA A 343 8.76 -14.35 -26.27
C ALA A 343 9.31 -15.54 -25.48
N ALA A 344 10.18 -16.35 -26.10
CA ALA A 344 10.76 -17.50 -25.44
C ALA A 344 11.87 -17.13 -24.43
N ASN A 345 12.48 -15.96 -24.59
CA ASN A 345 13.59 -15.48 -23.78
C ASN A 345 13.66 -13.95 -23.78
N ALA A 346 14.53 -13.39 -22.94
CA ALA A 346 14.69 -11.95 -22.78
C ALA A 346 15.14 -11.22 -24.06
N THR A 347 15.95 -11.86 -24.91
CA THR A 347 16.41 -11.26 -26.17
C THR A 347 15.25 -11.07 -27.14
N GLU A 348 14.38 -12.08 -27.26
CA GLU A 348 13.15 -11.98 -28.07
C GLU A 348 12.18 -10.94 -27.49
N ALA A 349 12.01 -10.92 -26.16
CA ALA A 349 11.17 -9.93 -25.50
C ALA A 349 11.69 -8.51 -25.73
N ALA A 350 13.00 -8.29 -25.62
CA ALA A 350 13.63 -7.00 -25.89
C ALA A 350 13.41 -6.54 -27.34
N ALA A 351 13.58 -7.44 -28.31
CA ALA A 351 13.33 -7.14 -29.73
C ALA A 351 11.85 -6.79 -29.98
N LEU A 352 10.92 -7.53 -29.38
CA LEU A 352 9.48 -7.29 -29.48
C LEU A 352 9.11 -5.93 -28.87
N LEU A 353 9.55 -5.65 -27.64
CA LEU A 353 9.30 -4.41 -26.92
C LEU A 353 9.85 -3.20 -27.69
N ASN A 354 11.11 -3.26 -28.15
CA ASN A 354 11.70 -2.19 -28.93
C ASN A 354 10.96 -1.93 -30.25
N THR A 355 10.44 -2.98 -30.90
CA THR A 355 9.58 -2.83 -32.08
C THR A 355 8.28 -2.10 -31.74
N PHE A 356 7.64 -2.41 -30.60
CA PHE A 356 6.46 -1.71 -30.14
C PHE A 356 6.73 -0.24 -29.79
N PHE A 357 7.83 0.08 -29.12
CA PHE A 357 8.18 1.48 -28.80
C PHE A 357 8.41 2.30 -30.07
N ILE A 358 9.12 1.74 -31.05
CA ILE A 358 9.31 2.38 -32.37
C ILE A 358 7.95 2.57 -33.07
N GLY A 359 7.11 1.54 -33.09
CA GLY A 359 5.77 1.59 -33.70
C GLY A 359 4.81 2.56 -33.01
N ALA A 360 4.93 2.74 -31.69
CA ALA A 360 4.17 3.69 -30.89
C ALA A 360 4.68 5.13 -30.99
N GLY A 361 5.88 5.34 -31.56
CA GLY A 361 6.50 6.64 -31.68
C GLY A 361 7.06 7.16 -30.36
N GLY A 362 7.42 6.27 -29.45
CA GLY A 362 7.87 6.61 -28.10
C GLY A 362 7.41 5.56 -27.09
N SER A 363 6.84 6.03 -25.97
CA SER A 363 6.49 5.16 -24.86
C SER A 363 5.13 4.50 -24.98
N ILE A 364 4.98 3.42 -24.22
CA ILE A 364 3.70 2.80 -23.90
C ILE A 364 3.49 2.81 -22.39
N ARG A 365 2.24 3.02 -21.97
CA ARG A 365 1.81 3.01 -20.58
C ARG A 365 1.06 1.73 -20.25
N GLY A 366 1.24 1.23 -19.03
CA GLY A 366 0.58 0.02 -18.52
C GLY A 366 -0.76 0.31 -17.84
N ASN A 367 -1.70 -0.64 -17.95
CA ASN A 367 -3.01 -0.57 -17.30
C ASN A 367 -3.22 -1.80 -16.43
N VAL A 368 -3.41 -1.56 -15.13
CA VAL A 368 -3.73 -2.60 -14.16
C VAL A 368 -5.06 -2.32 -13.48
N GLN A 369 -5.65 -3.36 -12.93
CA GLN A 369 -6.84 -3.29 -12.11
C GLN A 369 -6.61 -3.99 -10.78
N ARG A 370 -7.39 -3.58 -9.79
CA ARG A 370 -7.32 -4.09 -8.43
C ARG A 370 -8.63 -4.73 -8.05
N ASP A 371 -8.57 -6.01 -7.68
CA ASP A 371 -9.70 -6.78 -7.15
C ASP A 371 -9.41 -7.25 -5.72
N TYR A 372 -10.47 -7.58 -4.99
CA TYR A 372 -10.37 -7.97 -3.59
C TYR A 372 -10.83 -9.40 -3.37
N TYR A 373 -10.07 -10.14 -2.58
CA TYR A 373 -10.31 -11.56 -2.31
C TYR A 373 -10.55 -11.77 -0.83
N ARG A 374 -11.51 -12.65 -0.50
CA ARG A 374 -11.82 -13.01 0.88
C ARG A 374 -10.70 -13.88 1.43
N GLU A 375 -10.23 -13.56 2.63
CA GLU A 375 -9.27 -14.36 3.38
C GLU A 375 -9.80 -14.68 4.78
N GLN A 376 -9.37 -15.83 5.31
CA GLN A 376 -9.61 -16.24 6.69
C GLN A 376 -8.30 -16.07 7.45
N VAL A 377 -8.27 -15.22 8.46
CA VAL A 377 -7.07 -14.91 9.22
C VAL A 377 -7.24 -15.44 10.63
N PHE A 378 -6.36 -16.37 11.01
CA PHE A 378 -6.31 -16.95 12.34
C PHE A 378 -5.09 -16.42 13.08
N GLY A 379 -5.26 -16.04 14.34
CA GLY A 379 -4.18 -15.47 15.13
C GLY A 379 -4.13 -16.05 16.53
N LEU A 380 -2.93 -16.29 17.02
CA LEU A 380 -2.63 -16.66 18.40
C LEU A 380 -1.52 -15.76 18.93
N GLY A 381 -1.62 -15.37 20.20
CA GLY A 381 -0.56 -14.62 20.86
C GLY A 381 -0.42 -14.99 22.32
N GLY A 382 0.81 -14.95 22.81
CA GLY A 382 1.18 -15.10 24.21
C GLY A 382 1.93 -13.86 24.69
N SER A 383 1.76 -13.51 25.96
CA SER A 383 2.45 -12.42 26.63
C SER A 383 3.03 -12.91 27.95
N TYR A 384 4.22 -12.44 28.29
CA TYR A 384 4.84 -12.71 29.58
C TYR A 384 5.54 -11.47 30.12
N VAL A 385 5.22 -11.08 31.35
CA VAL A 385 5.91 -10.04 32.11
C VAL A 385 6.99 -10.70 32.94
N ASN A 386 8.25 -10.42 32.62
CA ASN A 386 9.37 -10.98 33.37
C ASN A 386 9.52 -10.28 34.73
N GLU A 387 9.65 -11.05 35.80
CA GLU A 387 9.93 -10.54 37.14
C GLU A 387 11.21 -11.21 37.65
N THR A 388 12.20 -10.41 38.02
CA THR A 388 13.49 -10.91 38.53
C THR A 388 13.64 -10.58 40.02
N GLU A 389 14.39 -11.40 40.75
CA GLU A 389 14.67 -11.16 42.18
C GLU A 389 15.39 -9.83 42.41
N ASP A 390 16.31 -9.46 41.51
CA ASP A 390 16.92 -8.14 41.48
C ASP A 390 15.98 -7.14 40.80
N ILE A 391 15.43 -6.21 41.57
CA ILE A 391 14.51 -5.18 41.09
C ILE A 391 15.19 -4.19 40.13
N ASP A 392 16.50 -4.00 40.27
CA ASP A 392 17.30 -3.06 39.48
C ASP A 392 17.83 -3.69 38.18
N SER A 393 17.63 -4.99 38.00
CA SER A 393 17.98 -5.70 36.77
C SER A 393 17.28 -5.09 35.56
N PHE A 394 18.03 -4.92 34.47
CA PHE A 394 17.45 -4.52 33.18
C PHE A 394 16.36 -5.49 32.70
N TRP A 395 16.43 -6.76 33.07
CA TRP A 395 15.47 -7.76 32.64
C TRP A 395 14.18 -7.76 33.45
N ASN A 396 14.15 -7.08 34.59
CA ASN A 396 12.95 -6.93 35.40
C ASN A 396 11.88 -6.12 34.62
N GLN A 397 10.62 -6.54 34.70
CA GLN A 397 9.46 -5.92 34.05
C GLN A 397 9.57 -5.78 32.52
N VAL A 398 10.42 -6.58 31.87
CA VAL A 398 10.39 -6.69 30.41
C VAL A 398 9.15 -7.48 30.02
N ILE A 399 8.35 -6.92 29.11
CA ILE A 399 7.17 -7.58 28.56
C ILE A 399 7.58 -8.24 27.25
N VAL A 400 7.43 -9.55 27.15
CA VAL A 400 7.66 -10.31 25.93
C VAL A 400 6.33 -10.75 25.36
N ASN A 401 6.05 -10.37 24.12
CA ASN A 401 4.89 -10.83 23.37
C ASN A 401 5.34 -11.66 22.18
N VAL A 402 4.63 -12.75 21.92
CA VAL A 402 4.79 -13.55 20.71
C VAL A 402 3.44 -13.64 20.03
N GLU A 403 3.38 -13.37 18.74
CA GLU A 403 2.18 -13.43 17.91
C GLU A 403 2.44 -14.29 16.68
N VAL A 404 1.47 -15.13 16.33
CA VAL A 404 1.47 -15.95 15.12
C VAL A 404 0.16 -15.70 14.39
N GLN A 405 0.26 -15.42 13.10
CA GLN A 405 -0.87 -15.35 12.18
C GLN A 405 -0.76 -16.45 11.15
N TYR A 406 -1.89 -17.07 10.79
CA TYR A 406 -2.01 -18.02 9.69
C TYR A 406 -3.18 -17.62 8.78
N THR A 407 -2.92 -17.53 7.48
CA THR A 407 -3.92 -17.20 6.45
C THR A 407 -3.84 -18.25 5.32
N PRO A 408 -4.74 -19.25 5.30
CA PRO A 408 -4.77 -20.22 4.22
C PRO A 408 -5.29 -19.61 2.93
N GLU A 409 -4.85 -20.14 1.79
CA GLU A 409 -5.31 -19.84 0.44
C GLU A 409 -5.37 -18.33 0.14
N ARG A 410 -4.38 -17.57 0.62
CA ARG A 410 -4.30 -16.14 0.36
C ARG A 410 -3.94 -15.91 -1.10
N VAL A 411 -4.68 -15.00 -1.75
CA VAL A 411 -4.44 -14.61 -3.14
C VAL A 411 -3.55 -13.37 -3.18
N TYR A 412 -2.49 -13.45 -3.98
CA TYR A 412 -1.48 -12.41 -4.20
C TYR A 412 -1.45 -11.95 -5.65
N THR A 413 -0.93 -10.74 -5.85
CA THR A 413 -0.48 -10.25 -7.15
C THR A 413 0.61 -11.17 -7.69
N SER A 414 0.38 -11.75 -8.86
CA SER A 414 1.39 -12.54 -9.57
C SER A 414 2.52 -11.62 -10.09
N PRO A 415 3.80 -12.03 -10.07
CA PRO A 415 4.88 -11.31 -10.75
C PRO A 415 4.62 -11.07 -12.23
N GLY A 416 3.80 -11.90 -12.88
CA GLY A 416 3.35 -11.73 -14.26
C GLY A 416 2.06 -10.91 -14.41
N LEU A 417 1.45 -10.41 -13.33
CA LEU A 417 0.14 -9.73 -13.32
C LEU A 417 -1.01 -10.56 -13.93
N ALA A 418 -0.93 -11.89 -13.79
CA ALA A 418 -1.92 -12.83 -14.29
C ALA A 418 -3.30 -12.63 -13.65
N ARG A 419 -4.36 -12.97 -14.41
CA ARG A 419 -5.75 -12.74 -14.02
C ARG A 419 -6.15 -13.38 -12.69
N ASP A 420 -5.60 -14.57 -12.41
CA ASP A 420 -5.97 -15.39 -11.26
C ASP A 420 -5.05 -15.16 -10.04
N GLY A 421 -3.97 -14.40 -10.20
CA GLY A 421 -2.98 -14.18 -9.14
C GLY A 421 -2.20 -15.44 -8.76
N ILE A 422 -1.63 -15.44 -7.56
CA ILE A 422 -0.98 -16.60 -6.93
C ILE A 422 -1.70 -16.91 -5.63
N THR A 423 -2.06 -18.17 -5.41
CA THR A 423 -2.66 -18.62 -4.15
C THR A 423 -1.63 -19.37 -3.33
N SER A 424 -1.39 -18.94 -2.09
CA SER A 424 -0.46 -19.58 -1.16
C SER A 424 -0.91 -19.41 0.29
N ASP A 425 -0.48 -20.31 1.16
CA ASP A 425 -0.74 -20.25 2.60
C ASP A 425 0.33 -19.37 3.28
N GLU A 426 -0.08 -18.34 4.02
CA GLU A 426 0.85 -17.46 4.73
C GLU A 426 0.88 -17.75 6.22
N TYR A 427 2.09 -17.85 6.79
CA TYR A 427 2.28 -17.66 8.22
C TYR A 427 3.18 -16.46 8.49
N ILE A 428 2.83 -15.74 9.55
CA ILE A 428 3.60 -14.61 10.07
C ILE A 428 3.90 -14.89 11.53
N PHE A 429 5.16 -14.79 11.91
CA PHE A 429 5.61 -14.87 13.29
C PHE A 429 6.14 -13.51 13.72
N THR A 430 5.83 -13.09 14.95
CA THR A 430 6.35 -11.84 15.51
C THR A 430 6.69 -12.02 16.98
N ALA A 431 7.87 -11.56 17.36
CA ALA A 431 8.30 -11.45 18.74
C ALA A 431 8.54 -9.98 19.07
N VAL A 432 8.05 -9.54 20.22
CA VAL A 432 8.13 -8.16 20.69
C VAL A 432 8.66 -8.18 22.12
N ALA A 433 9.64 -7.34 22.41
CA ALA A 433 10.12 -7.09 23.76
C ALA A 433 9.96 -5.59 24.05
N GLU A 434 9.23 -5.26 25.11
CA GLU A 434 8.97 -3.89 25.54
C GLU A 434 9.51 -3.66 26.95
N LYS A 435 10.04 -2.46 27.19
CA LYS A 435 10.52 -2.07 28.50
C LYS A 435 10.35 -0.58 28.74
N TRP A 436 9.82 -0.24 29.91
CA TRP A 436 10.03 1.06 30.51
C TRP A 436 11.30 1.02 31.36
N HIS A 437 12.33 1.77 30.97
CA HIS A 437 13.62 1.75 31.64
C HIS A 437 14.04 3.14 32.10
N ARG A 438 14.42 3.26 33.37
CA ARG A 438 14.91 4.52 33.93
C ARG A 438 16.43 4.47 34.04
N TRP A 439 17.12 5.18 33.15
CA TRP A 439 18.59 5.23 33.14
C TRP A 439 19.19 6.00 34.32
N SER A 440 18.47 6.99 34.84
CA SER A 440 18.88 7.78 36.00
C SER A 440 17.67 8.40 36.71
N GLU A 441 17.86 8.84 37.95
CA GLU A 441 16.80 9.51 38.71
C GLU A 441 16.40 10.87 38.12
N THR A 442 17.31 11.52 37.39
CA THR A 442 17.05 12.85 36.81
C THR A 442 16.10 12.78 35.63
N PHE A 443 16.12 11.69 34.87
CA PHE A 443 15.28 11.52 33.68
C PHE A 443 14.05 10.65 33.98
N PRO A 444 12.88 10.96 33.41
CA PRO A 444 11.77 10.00 33.39
C PRO A 444 12.14 8.74 32.60
N SER A 445 11.40 7.66 32.80
CA SER A 445 11.67 6.39 32.10
C SER A 445 11.59 6.54 30.58
N ALA A 446 12.55 5.93 29.89
CA ALA A 446 12.51 5.67 28.46
C ALA A 446 11.52 4.54 28.18
N TYR A 447 10.83 4.60 27.05
CA TYR A 447 10.15 3.44 26.48
C TYR A 447 11.03 2.85 25.38
N LEU A 448 11.27 1.55 25.45
CA LEU A 448 12.07 0.79 24.50
C LEU A 448 11.22 -0.36 23.95
N VAL A 449 11.25 -0.55 22.63
CA VAL A 449 10.63 -1.70 21.98
C VAL A 449 11.59 -2.29 20.95
N ALA A 450 11.77 -3.61 21.02
CA ALA A 450 12.44 -4.39 19.99
C ALA A 450 11.43 -5.38 19.41
N GLN A 451 11.36 -5.48 18.08
CA GLN A 451 10.49 -6.44 17.41
C GLN A 451 11.28 -7.25 16.38
N TYR A 452 10.91 -8.51 16.23
CA TYR A 452 11.34 -9.37 15.14
C TYR A 452 10.08 -9.88 14.44
N MET A 453 10.06 -9.86 13.12
CA MET A 453 9.02 -10.47 12.31
C MET A 453 9.63 -11.40 11.28
N HIS A 454 8.98 -12.54 11.06
CA HIS A 454 9.18 -13.43 9.92
C HIS A 454 7.87 -13.56 9.15
N ARG A 455 7.94 -13.47 7.81
CA ARG A 455 6.84 -13.75 6.89
C ARG A 455 7.26 -14.80 5.86
N SER A 456 6.37 -15.76 5.59
CA SER A 456 6.67 -16.88 4.70
C SER A 456 6.47 -16.56 3.21
N GLU A 457 5.42 -15.80 2.86
CA GLU A 457 5.00 -15.62 1.46
C GLU A 457 5.01 -14.17 0.96
N SER A 458 5.00 -13.17 1.86
CA SER A 458 4.97 -11.75 1.46
C SER A 458 5.89 -10.83 2.27
N ASP A 459 6.19 -9.66 1.71
CA ASP A 459 6.97 -8.59 2.36
C ASP A 459 6.11 -7.70 3.28
N LEU A 460 6.68 -6.69 3.97
CA LEU A 460 5.88 -5.83 4.89
C LEU A 460 4.73 -5.08 4.22
N VAL A 461 4.82 -4.78 2.93
CA VAL A 461 3.78 -4.06 2.19
C VAL A 461 2.80 -5.00 1.49
N GLY A 462 2.98 -6.33 1.60
CA GLY A 462 2.08 -7.36 1.12
C GLY A 462 2.35 -7.88 -0.30
N LEU A 463 3.51 -7.57 -0.88
CA LEU A 463 3.94 -8.11 -2.17
C LEU A 463 4.52 -9.51 -2.01
N HIS A 464 4.28 -10.39 -2.99
CA HIS A 464 4.70 -11.78 -2.94
C HIS A 464 6.22 -11.93 -3.09
N LEU A 465 6.83 -12.81 -2.30
CA LEU A 465 8.29 -12.94 -2.23
C LEU A 465 8.94 -13.52 -3.49
N SER A 466 8.17 -14.17 -4.37
CA SER A 466 8.69 -14.67 -5.66
C SER A 466 9.11 -13.57 -6.63
N GLY A 467 8.64 -12.33 -6.43
CA GLY A 467 8.99 -11.18 -7.27
C GLY A 467 10.35 -10.54 -6.96
N TYR A 468 11.08 -11.04 -5.96
CA TYR A 468 12.38 -10.52 -5.54
C TYR A 468 13.53 -10.97 -6.45
N GLY A 469 14.65 -10.24 -6.42
CA GLY A 469 15.89 -10.63 -7.10
C GLY A 469 16.06 -10.18 -8.56
N GLY A 470 15.06 -9.51 -9.15
CA GLY A 470 15.12 -9.04 -10.54
C GLY A 470 16.08 -7.87 -10.83
N ASN A 471 16.01 -7.32 -12.04
CA ASN A 471 16.80 -6.19 -12.55
C ASN A 471 16.99 -5.03 -11.57
N VAL A 472 18.20 -4.47 -11.46
CA VAL A 472 18.49 -3.22 -10.74
C VAL A 472 18.93 -2.16 -11.74
N GLY A 473 18.13 -1.10 -11.89
CA GLY A 473 18.38 -0.06 -12.89
C GLY A 473 18.27 -0.57 -14.32
N ASN A 474 18.67 0.27 -15.28
CA ASN A 474 18.55 -0.01 -16.71
C ASN A 474 19.65 -0.97 -17.22
N THR A 475 19.71 -2.16 -16.65
CA THR A 475 20.65 -3.25 -17.02
C THR A 475 19.97 -4.28 -17.91
N ASP A 476 20.77 -5.22 -18.44
CA ASP A 476 20.23 -6.38 -19.14
C ASP A 476 19.36 -7.23 -18.21
N TYR A 477 18.37 -7.93 -18.77
CA TYR A 477 17.38 -8.70 -18.02
C TYR A 477 18.01 -9.69 -17.03
N LYS A 478 17.49 -9.68 -15.81
CA LYS A 478 17.73 -10.64 -14.73
C LYS A 478 16.36 -11.10 -14.23
N ARG A 479 16.13 -12.41 -14.29
CA ARG A 479 14.92 -13.06 -13.80
C ARG A 479 14.75 -12.81 -12.29
N SER A 480 13.51 -12.68 -11.84
CA SER A 480 13.20 -12.71 -10.40
C SER A 480 13.32 -14.13 -9.88
N ASP A 481 14.31 -14.39 -9.02
CA ASP A 481 14.57 -15.71 -8.42
C ASP A 481 13.76 -15.91 -7.12
N GLY A 482 13.18 -14.84 -6.58
CA GLY A 482 12.42 -14.83 -5.35
C GLY A 482 13.26 -15.01 -4.09
N ILE A 483 12.62 -14.84 -2.94
CA ILE A 483 13.20 -15.15 -1.63
C ILE A 483 12.30 -16.10 -0.85
N SER A 484 12.88 -16.99 -0.04
CA SER A 484 12.15 -18.05 0.68
C SER A 484 11.43 -17.60 1.96
N GLY A 485 11.55 -16.32 2.30
CA GLY A 485 11.08 -15.75 3.56
C GLY A 485 11.66 -14.36 3.74
N ALA A 486 10.93 -13.52 4.46
CA ALA A 486 11.31 -12.15 4.76
C ALA A 486 11.35 -11.91 6.27
N ASP A 487 12.49 -11.44 6.75
CA ASP A 487 12.73 -11.21 8.17
C ASP A 487 13.12 -9.76 8.43
N TYR A 488 12.52 -9.20 9.48
CA TYR A 488 12.63 -7.79 9.82
C TYR A 488 12.92 -7.63 11.30
N LEU A 489 13.80 -6.69 11.62
CA LEU A 489 14.11 -6.27 12.98
C LEU A 489 13.70 -4.81 13.15
N VAL A 490 12.98 -4.52 14.21
CA VAL A 490 12.67 -3.15 14.63
C VAL A 490 13.31 -2.87 15.97
N PHE A 491 13.91 -1.70 16.11
CA PHE A 491 14.22 -1.10 17.39
C PHE A 491 13.70 0.33 17.42
N ALA A 492 12.76 0.60 18.31
CA ALA A 492 12.16 1.91 18.44
C ALA A 492 11.99 2.29 19.91
N GLY A 493 11.75 3.56 20.16
CA GLY A 493 11.55 4.04 21.50
C GLY A 493 11.62 5.55 21.62
N PHE A 494 11.46 6.03 22.85
CA PHE A 494 11.62 7.43 23.17
C PHE A 494 12.15 7.64 24.58
N GLN A 495 12.90 8.71 24.75
CA GLN A 495 13.39 9.21 26.03
C GLN A 495 12.84 10.63 26.26
N PRO A 496 11.98 10.84 27.26
CA PRO A 496 11.59 12.18 27.67
C PRO A 496 12.65 12.83 28.55
N TRP A 497 12.84 14.14 28.43
CA TRP A 497 13.61 14.95 29.39
C TRP A 497 12.70 15.39 30.54
N PRO A 498 13.25 15.91 31.65
CA PRO A 498 12.45 16.51 32.72
C PRO A 498 11.39 17.48 32.19
N ASN A 499 10.19 17.42 32.77
CA ASN A 499 9.01 18.18 32.36
C ASN A 499 8.55 17.93 30.92
N LYS A 500 9.02 16.84 30.27
CA LYS A 500 8.76 16.52 28.85
C LYS A 500 9.07 17.67 27.89
N LYS A 501 9.98 18.58 28.28
CA LYS A 501 10.35 19.74 27.47
C LYS A 501 10.97 19.31 26.13
N PHE A 502 11.79 18.27 26.17
CA PHE A 502 12.29 17.58 25.00
C PHE A 502 11.94 16.09 25.09
N VAL A 503 11.70 15.46 23.95
CA VAL A 503 11.60 14.01 23.82
C VAL A 503 12.45 13.61 22.62
N ALA A 504 13.47 12.79 22.84
CA ALA A 504 14.19 12.16 21.73
C ALA A 504 13.49 10.86 21.41
N GLU A 505 13.21 10.63 20.14
CA GLU A 505 12.59 9.41 19.64
C GLU A 505 13.44 8.81 18.54
N TRP A 506 13.33 7.51 18.36
CA TRP A 506 14.01 6.79 17.30
C TRP A 506 13.17 5.61 16.86
N ALA A 507 13.23 5.32 15.57
CA ALA A 507 12.73 4.08 15.00
C ALA A 507 13.72 3.58 13.95
N PHE A 508 14.11 2.32 14.06
CA PHE A 508 14.97 1.64 13.11
C PHE A 508 14.25 0.39 12.65
N LEU A 509 14.04 0.25 11.34
CA LEU A 509 13.60 -0.98 10.69
C LEU A 509 14.76 -1.50 9.86
N TYR A 510 15.17 -2.74 10.12
CA TYR A 510 16.23 -3.42 9.41
C TYR A 510 15.69 -4.68 8.74
N ASP A 511 15.72 -4.70 7.42
CA ASP A 511 15.56 -5.90 6.62
C ASP A 511 16.89 -6.67 6.66
N ILE A 512 16.87 -7.93 7.11
CA ILE A 512 18.10 -8.71 7.32
C ILE A 512 18.92 -8.89 6.04
N ARG A 513 18.31 -8.67 4.86
CA ARG A 513 18.97 -8.74 3.56
C ARG A 513 19.80 -7.49 3.25
N GLY A 514 19.68 -6.43 4.05
CA GLY A 514 20.56 -5.26 4.02
C GLY A 514 19.85 -3.92 3.79
N GLY A 515 18.51 -3.90 3.81
CA GLY A 515 17.72 -2.69 3.77
C GLY A 515 17.57 -2.06 5.16
N ILE A 516 17.58 -0.73 5.25
CA ILE A 516 17.32 0.00 6.50
C ILE A 516 16.38 1.18 6.26
N LEU A 517 15.53 1.43 7.26
CA LEU A 517 14.92 2.71 7.54
C LEU A 517 15.34 3.15 8.94
N ALA A 518 15.85 4.37 9.06
CA ALA A 518 16.26 4.98 10.32
C ALA A 518 15.61 6.36 10.46
N GLN A 519 14.88 6.57 11.55
CA GLN A 519 14.13 7.79 11.83
C GLN A 519 14.45 8.32 13.23
N PRO A 520 15.55 9.06 13.42
CA PRO A 520 15.74 9.87 14.63
C PRO A 520 14.81 11.09 14.62
N LEU A 521 14.25 11.42 15.78
CA LEU A 521 13.34 12.55 15.98
C LEU A 521 13.64 13.27 17.30
N ILE A 522 13.47 14.59 17.31
CA ILE A 522 13.43 15.40 18.53
C ILE A 522 12.12 16.18 18.54
N LYS A 523 11.34 15.99 19.61
CA LYS A 523 10.18 16.79 19.95
C LYS A 523 10.54 17.83 20.98
N TRP A 524 10.09 19.05 20.78
CA TRP A 524 10.23 20.18 21.68
C TRP A 524 8.84 20.71 22.07
N ASN A 525 8.59 20.77 23.37
CA ASN A 525 7.37 21.33 23.96
C ASN A 525 7.73 22.61 24.73
N PRO A 526 7.73 23.79 24.06
CA PRO A 526 8.03 25.07 24.72
C PRO A 526 7.00 25.50 25.77
N GLY A 527 5.77 24.95 25.72
CA GLY A 527 4.65 25.35 26.55
C GLY A 527 3.57 26.10 25.75
N SER A 528 2.53 26.54 26.45
CA SER A 528 1.41 27.30 25.87
C SER A 528 0.72 26.62 24.67
N GLY A 529 0.59 25.29 24.70
CA GLY A 529 -0.09 24.51 23.66
C GLY A 529 0.73 24.27 22.39
N LEU A 530 1.96 24.78 22.28
CA LEU A 530 2.83 24.61 21.12
C LEU A 530 3.72 23.35 21.27
N SER A 531 3.87 22.61 20.18
CA SER A 531 4.84 21.52 20.02
C SER A 531 5.54 21.61 18.67
N VAL A 532 6.83 21.28 18.64
CA VAL A 532 7.63 21.22 17.41
C VAL A 532 8.35 19.88 17.34
N ASP A 533 8.13 19.11 16.29
CA ASP A 533 8.80 17.85 16.04
C ASP A 533 9.74 18.03 14.83
N LEU A 534 10.99 17.61 14.97
CA LEU A 534 11.99 17.57 13.90
C LEU A 534 12.44 16.12 13.74
N PHE A 535 12.31 15.55 12.55
CA PHE A 535 12.72 14.18 12.26
C PHE A 535 13.45 14.07 10.93
N TYR A 536 14.23 13.02 10.78
CA TYR A 536 14.96 12.71 9.56
C TYR A 536 14.67 11.28 9.15
N ASN A 537 14.20 11.07 7.91
CA ASN A 537 14.05 9.74 7.33
C ASN A 537 15.31 9.42 6.52
N TYR A 538 16.01 8.36 6.94
CA TYR A 538 17.12 7.78 6.21
C TYR A 538 16.76 6.38 5.73
N LEU A 539 16.64 6.20 4.41
CA LEU A 539 16.41 4.91 3.80
C LEU A 539 17.61 4.50 2.95
N LYS A 540 17.95 3.21 3.00
CA LYS A 540 18.97 2.62 2.13
C LYS A 540 18.68 1.15 1.88
N SER A 541 18.76 0.73 0.63
CA SER A 541 18.45 -0.65 0.20
C SER A 541 19.64 -1.60 0.17
N ASN A 542 20.87 -1.12 0.36
CA ASN A 542 22.07 -1.92 0.13
C ASN A 542 23.18 -1.61 1.13
N ILE A 543 22.88 -1.59 2.43
CA ILE A 543 23.95 -1.57 3.45
C ILE A 543 24.80 -2.85 3.36
N ARG A 544 24.19 -3.95 2.93
CA ARG A 544 24.81 -5.21 2.57
C ARG A 544 23.94 -5.91 1.52
N GLY A 545 24.50 -6.86 0.77
CA GLY A 545 23.74 -7.68 -0.18
C GLY A 545 23.35 -6.95 -1.46
N ASP A 546 22.42 -7.55 -2.21
CA ASP A 546 21.84 -6.99 -3.45
C ASP A 546 20.58 -6.19 -3.10
N SER A 547 20.45 -4.95 -3.59
CA SER A 547 19.26 -4.13 -3.34
C SER A 547 18.00 -4.76 -3.93
N ALA A 548 18.12 -5.58 -4.97
CA ALA A 548 17.00 -6.34 -5.54
C ALA A 548 16.29 -7.23 -4.51
N ASP A 549 17.01 -7.62 -3.45
CA ASP A 549 16.52 -8.55 -2.44
C ASP A 549 15.95 -7.85 -1.19
N THR A 550 15.88 -6.52 -1.16
CA THR A 550 15.48 -5.75 0.04
C THR A 550 14.16 -5.02 -0.14
N LEU A 551 13.34 -4.97 0.91
CA LEU A 551 12.06 -4.24 0.95
C LEU A 551 12.22 -2.77 0.55
N THR A 552 13.22 -2.09 1.12
CA THR A 552 13.41 -0.63 1.02
C THR A 552 13.79 -0.14 -0.37
N ARG A 553 14.06 -1.02 -1.33
CA ARG A 553 14.49 -0.65 -2.68
C ARG A 553 13.56 0.34 -3.38
N SER A 554 12.25 0.18 -3.25
CA SER A 554 11.29 1.09 -3.89
C SER A 554 11.28 2.50 -3.28
N LEU A 555 11.84 2.66 -2.08
CA LEU A 555 11.77 3.88 -1.26
C LEU A 555 13.16 4.46 -0.94
N ASP A 556 14.26 3.85 -1.39
CA ASP A 556 15.63 4.25 -1.01
C ASP A 556 16.07 5.60 -1.58
N HIS A 557 15.32 6.12 -2.56
CA HIS A 557 15.46 7.47 -3.08
C HIS A 557 14.97 8.54 -2.09
N ILE A 558 14.23 8.15 -1.04
CA ILE A 558 13.66 9.06 -0.06
C ILE A 558 14.68 9.30 1.07
N GLN A 559 15.16 10.54 1.14
CA GLN A 559 15.93 11.06 2.26
C GLN A 559 15.45 12.47 2.57
N GLU A 560 14.88 12.67 3.75
CA GLU A 560 14.11 13.90 4.02
C GLU A 560 14.17 14.31 5.48
N VAL A 561 14.11 15.63 5.69
CA VAL A 561 13.96 16.24 7.00
C VAL A 561 12.52 16.72 7.11
N GLY A 562 11.78 16.20 8.08
CA GLY A 562 10.43 16.62 8.41
C GLY A 562 10.41 17.59 9.59
N ILE A 563 9.61 18.65 9.48
CA ILE A 563 9.29 19.56 10.60
C ILE A 563 7.77 19.60 10.76
N ARG A 564 7.28 19.26 11.96
CA ARG A 564 5.87 19.36 12.32
C ARG A 564 5.70 20.41 13.42
N ILE A 565 4.89 21.43 13.17
CA ILE A 565 4.53 22.42 14.19
C ILE A 565 3.06 22.20 14.53
N GLY A 566 2.79 21.88 15.79
CA GLY A 566 1.45 21.62 16.32
C GLY A 566 1.05 22.68 17.34
N TYR A 567 -0.20 23.09 17.30
CA TYR A 567 -0.81 23.94 18.31
C TYR A 567 -2.11 23.31 18.80
N GLN A 568 -2.22 23.13 20.11
CA GLN A 568 -3.41 22.61 20.77
C GLN A 568 -4.07 23.73 21.59
N LEU A 569 -5.34 23.99 21.28
CA LEU A 569 -6.20 24.97 21.97
C LEU A 569 -6.72 24.45 23.32
#